data_AF-W7S222-F1
#
_entry.id   AF-W7S222-F1
#
_cell.length_a   1.000
_cell.length_b   1.000
_cell.length_c   1.000
_cell.angle_alpha   90.00
_cell.angle_beta   90.00
_cell.angle_gamma   90.00
#
_symmetry.space_group_name_H-M   'P 1'
#
loop_
_entity.id
_entity.type
_entity.pdbx_description
1 polymer ?
#
loop_
_entity_poly.entity_id
_entity_poly.type
_entity_poly.pdbx_seq_one_letter_code
_entity_poly.pdbx_strand_id
1 'polypeptide(L)' 'MNVIFLDSVTGDELLHMVSHDVAGILAAVQGESVTFPVGHFKYEFHNLDFYEDNGQIRQELVIYVNKI' A
#
# COMPACT_ATOMS: atom_id res chain seq x y z
N MET A 1 11.99 -0.32 0.88
CA MET A 1 11.05 0.14 -0.17
C MET A 1 9.85 0.74 0.53
N ASN A 2 9.35 1.88 0.05
CA ASN A 2 8.14 2.46 0.62
C ASN A 2 6.93 1.59 0.23
N VAL A 3 6.03 1.41 1.18
CA VAL A 3 4.75 0.75 0.99
C VAL A 3 3.68 1.68 1.50
N ILE A 4 2.73 2.03 0.64
CA ILE A 4 1.68 3.00 0.91
C ILE A 4 0.34 2.30 0.74
N PHE A 5 -0.54 2.41 1.72
CA PHE A 5 -1.91 1.93 1.64
C PHE A 5 -2.85 3.11 1.40
N LEU A 6 -3.66 3.02 0.35
CA LEU A 6 -4.66 4.03 0.00
C LEU A 6 -6.06 3.42 0.03
N ASP A 7 -7.04 4.18 0.52
CA ASP A 7 -8.45 3.92 0.24
C ASP A 7 -8.70 4.15 -1.26
N SER A 8 -9.19 3.13 -1.97
CA SER A 8 -9.37 3.18 -3.42
C SER A 8 -10.52 4.07 -3.88
N VAL A 9 -11.44 4.42 -2.98
CA VAL A 9 -12.61 5.25 -3.25
C VAL A 9 -12.31 6.71 -2.96
N THR A 10 -11.71 7.00 -1.80
CA THR A 10 -11.44 8.39 -1.39
C THR A 10 -10.06 8.89 -1.81
N GLY A 11 -9.11 7.98 -2.04
CA GLY A 11 -7.70 8.31 -2.23
C GLY A 11 -6.96 8.66 -0.93
N ASP A 12 -7.58 8.48 0.23
CA ASP A 12 -6.96 8.78 1.52
C ASP A 12 -5.82 7.81 1.81
N GLU A 13 -4.70 8.34 2.30
CA GLU A 13 -3.58 7.53 2.80
C GLU A 13 -3.93 6.94 4.18
N LEU A 14 -3.95 5.61 4.26
CA LEU A 14 -4.25 4.86 5.48
C LEU A 14 -2.98 4.55 6.29
N LEU A 15 -1.88 4.28 5.59
CA LEU A 15 -0.59 3.95 6.19
C LEU A 15 0.54 4.14 5.17
N HIS A 16 1.60 4.84 5.58
CA HIS A 16 2.89 4.84 4.90
C HIS A 16 3.95 4.18 5.78
N MET A 17 4.65 3.20 5.21
CA MET A 17 5.72 2.49 5.92
C MET A 17 6.90 2.16 4.99
N VAL A 18 8.03 1.81 5.61
CA VAL A 18 9.19 1.26 4.91
C VAL A 18 9.31 -0.22 5.25
N SER A 19 9.40 -1.07 4.24
CA SER A 19 9.64 -2.51 4.43
C SER A 19 10.78 -3.03 3.56
N HIS A 20 11.44 -4.07 4.06
CA HIS A 20 12.39 -4.90 3.32
C HIS A 20 11.74 -6.19 2.81
N ASP A 21 10.57 -6.57 3.36
CA ASP A 21 9.78 -7.72 2.93
C ASP A 21 8.48 -7.25 2.28
N VAL A 22 8.59 -6.81 1.03
CA VAL A 22 7.43 -6.31 0.28
C VAL A 22 6.58 -7.46 -0.26
N ALA A 23 7.20 -8.59 -0.60
CA ALA A 23 6.49 -9.78 -1.04
C ALA A 23 5.60 -10.36 0.08
N GLY A 24 6.11 -10.42 1.32
CA GLY A 24 5.34 -10.86 2.47
C GLY A 24 4.18 -9.93 2.81
N ILE A 25 4.37 -8.61 2.73
CA ILE A 25 3.28 -7.64 2.90
C ILE A 25 2.21 -7.84 1.83
N LEU A 26 2.60 -7.98 0.56
CA LEU A 26 1.65 -8.15 -0.53
C LEU A 26 0.88 -9.46 -0.41
N ALA A 27 1.53 -10.54 0.00
CA ALA A 27 0.86 -11.81 0.29
C ALA A 27 -0.14 -11.69 1.46
N ALA A 28 0.23 -10.94 2.51
CA ALA A 28 -0.63 -10.73 3.67
C ALA A 28 -1.86 -9.87 3.35
N VAL A 29 -1.69 -8.75 2.62
CA VAL A 29 -2.81 -7.85 2.28
C VAL A 29 -3.84 -8.52 1.36
N GLN A 30 -3.40 -9.43 0.49
CA GLN A 30 -4.27 -10.20 -0.40
C GLN A 30 -5.12 -11.27 0.32
N GLY A 31 -4.94 -11.42 1.64
CA GLY A 31 -5.74 -12.30 2.50
C GLY A 31 -7.18 -11.83 2.71
N GLU A 32 -7.76 -12.14 3.88
CA GLU A 32 -9.18 -11.86 4.15
C GLU A 32 -9.49 -10.37 4.27
N SER A 33 -8.74 -9.63 5.09
CA SER A 33 -8.88 -8.19 5.27
C SER A 33 -7.62 -7.62 5.91
N VAL A 34 -7.48 -6.30 5.82
CA VAL A 34 -6.47 -5.52 6.54
C VAL A 34 -7.17 -4.53 7.45
N THR A 35 -6.66 -4.40 8.66
CA THR A 35 -7.26 -3.54 9.69
C THR A 35 -6.38 -2.32 9.91
N PHE A 36 -6.99 -1.15 9.80
CA PHE A 36 -6.42 0.14 10.17
C PHE A 36 -7.24 0.75 11.32
N PRO A 37 -6.74 1.78 12.03
CA PRO A 37 -7.50 2.45 13.09
C PRO A 37 -8.87 3.00 12.63
N VAL A 38 -9.02 3.27 11.34
CA VAL A 38 -10.23 3.84 10.72
C VAL A 38 -11.22 2.78 10.18
N GLY A 39 -10.87 1.48 10.27
CA GLY A 39 -11.75 0.38 9.89
C GLY A 39 -11.05 -0.82 9.27
N HIS A 40 -11.86 -1.73 8.72
CA HIS A 40 -11.41 -2.92 8.00
C HIS A 40 -11.55 -2.71 6.50
N PHE A 41 -10.59 -3.22 5.74
CA PHE A 41 -10.50 -3.02 4.30
C PHE A 41 -10.14 -4.33 3.60
N LYS A 42 -10.56 -4.45 2.36
CA LYS A 42 -10.21 -5.54 1.45
C LYS A 42 -9.24 -5.04 0.39
N TYR A 43 -8.21 -5.82 0.09
CA TYR A 43 -7.33 -5.57 -1.04
C TYR A 43 -8.10 -5.55 -2.36
N GLU A 44 -7.79 -4.59 -3.23
CA GLU A 44 -8.27 -4.55 -4.61
C GLU A 44 -7.13 -4.76 -5.62
N PHE A 45 -6.13 -3.87 -5.61
CA PHE A 45 -4.98 -3.94 -6.51
C PHE A 45 -3.76 -3.21 -5.92
N HIS A 46 -2.63 -3.29 -6.60
CA HIS A 46 -1.41 -2.54 -6.26
C HIS A 46 -0.68 -2.10 -7.52
N ASN A 47 0.13 -1.04 -7.38
CA ASN A 47 1.06 -0.57 -8.38
C ASN A 47 2.47 -0.52 -7.80
N LEU A 48 3.46 -0.79 -8.64
CA LEU A 48 4.86 -0.53 -8.33
C LEU A 48 5.29 0.71 -9.11
N ASP A 49 5.43 1.82 -8.39
CA ASP A 49 5.72 3.12 -8.97
C ASP A 49 7.21 3.44 -8.88
N PHE A 50 7.68 4.15 -9.89
CA PHE A 50 9.06 4.61 -10.02
C PHE A 50 9.05 6.10 -10.29
N TYR A 51 9.80 6.86 -9.52
CA TYR A 51 9.98 8.29 -9.75
C TYR A 51 11.39 8.74 -9.38
N GLU A 52 11.79 9.88 -9.92
CA GLU A 52 13.06 10.51 -9.56
C GLU A 52 12.83 11.46 -8.38
N ASP A 53 13.65 11.33 -7.35
CA ASP A 53 13.71 12.25 -6.22
C ASP A 53 15.18 12.55 -5.90
N ASN A 54 15.55 13.83 -5.97
CA ASN A 54 16.92 14.31 -5.77
C ASN A 54 17.98 13.57 -6.61
N GLY A 55 17.67 13.27 -7.88
CA GLY A 55 18.56 12.57 -8.81
C GLY A 55 18.71 11.06 -8.53
N GLN A 56 17.90 10.49 -7.64
CA GLN A 56 17.85 9.06 -7.38
C GLN A 56 16.50 8.49 -7.81
N ILE A 57 16.52 7.32 -8.46
CA ILE A 57 15.29 6.58 -8.75
C ILE A 57 14.79 5.96 -7.44
N ARG A 58 13.59 6.34 -7.03
CA ARG A 58 12.84 5.75 -5.93
C ARG A 58 11.85 4.72 -6.44
N GLN A 59 11.53 3.77 -5.57
CA GLN A 59 10.58 2.69 -5.81
C GLN A 59 9.59 2.64 -4.66
N GLU A 60 8.30 2.59 -4.99
CA GLU A 60 7.23 2.52 -4.01
C GLU A 60 6.19 1.50 -4.43
N LEU A 61 5.72 0.70 -3.48
CA LEU A 61 4.55 -0.15 -3.66
C LEU A 61 3.32 0.61 -3.12
N VAL A 62 2.38 0.93 -4.00
CA VAL A 62 1.10 1.54 -3.62
C VAL A 62 0.03 0.47 -3.65
N ILE A 63 -0.62 0.23 -2.52
CA ILE A 63 -1.64 -0.80 -2.35
C ILE A 63 -2.99 -0.12 -2.13
N TYR A 64 -3.93 -0.42 -3.01
CA TYR A 64 -5.28 0.10 -2.97
C TYR A 64 -6.20 -0.90 -2.28
N VAL A 65 -6.91 -0.41 -1.26
CA VAL A 65 -7.84 -1.19 -0.46
C VAL A 65 -9.19 -0.49 -0.37
N ASN A 66 -10.26 -1.25 -0.24
CA ASN A 66 -11.63 -0.73 -0.17
C ASN A 66 -12.29 -1.14 1.14
N LYS A 67 -13.02 -0.24 1.77
CA LYS A 67 -13.62 -0.46 3.08
C LYS A 67 -14.73 -1.51 3.02
N ILE A 68 -14.79 -2.36 4.06
CA ILE A 68 -15.83 -3.40 4.24
C ILE A 68 -16.70 -3.15 5.47
#